data_AF-A0A537SC01-F1
#
_entry.id   AF-A0A537SC01-F1
#
_cell.length_a   1.000
_cell.length_b   1.000
_cell.length_c   1.000
_cell.angle_alpha   90.00
_cell.angle_beta   90.00
_cell.angle_gamma   90.00
#
_symmetry.space_group_name_H-M   'P 1'
#
loop_
_entity.id
_entity.type
_entity.pdbx_description
1 polymer ?
#
loop_
_entity_poly.entity_id
_entity_poly.type
_entity_poly.pdbx_seq_one_letter_code
_entity_poly.pdbx_strand_id
1 'polypeptide(L)'
;MRVTQEKRAVQRKPDPLPVAHPVREPTGGALGTALASCEQGSENSEALTLPGARGEVKLDRCYRGRDHLVCSLNALLGEASSLIEQYGRIVEAHYTDVNNLAGVCGMKPDALATDLQNANDFTNRFKALKAEYDARSNCGNRIVQSLKDVTLPDMAQAPEILKSMIDSLEGDLKGVSVVQTKVVELAERVDSSRKAISTIQKIHRTMCVKDQRALSQISDSTIR
;
A
#
# COMPACT_ATOMS: atom_id res chain seq x y z
N MET A 1 44.30 11.26 -62.82
CA MET A 1 43.02 10.76 -62.25
C MET A 1 43.31 9.65 -61.25
N ARG A 2 42.50 9.61 -60.17
CA ARG A 2 42.49 8.69 -59.02
C ARG A 2 43.29 9.13 -57.79
N VAL A 3 42.64 10.05 -57.05
CA VAL A 3 42.79 10.20 -55.60
C VAL A 3 41.99 9.06 -54.96
N THR A 4 42.62 8.21 -54.16
CA THR A 4 41.92 7.16 -53.39
C THR A 4 41.74 7.67 -51.96
N GLN A 5 40.50 7.93 -51.58
CA GLN A 5 40.11 8.32 -50.22
C GLN A 5 40.24 7.13 -49.25
N GLU A 6 40.96 7.35 -48.16
CA GLU A 6 40.99 6.50 -46.98
C GLU A 6 39.73 6.77 -46.14
N LYS A 7 38.76 5.85 -46.19
CA LYS A 7 37.57 5.91 -45.33
C LYS A 7 37.93 5.48 -43.91
N ARG A 8 38.05 6.44 -42.99
CA ARG A 8 38.02 6.18 -41.54
C ARG A 8 36.63 5.67 -41.15
N ALA A 9 36.55 4.41 -40.74
CA ALA A 9 35.36 3.86 -40.11
C ALA A 9 35.22 4.45 -38.69
N VAL A 10 34.19 5.26 -38.47
CA VAL A 10 33.78 5.70 -37.13
C VAL A 10 33.05 4.54 -36.47
N GLN A 11 33.70 3.90 -35.50
CA GLN A 11 33.11 2.84 -34.69
C GLN A 11 32.13 3.48 -33.69
N ARG A 12 30.83 3.46 -34.01
CA ARG A 12 29.77 3.85 -33.06
C ARG A 12 29.70 2.80 -31.95
N LYS A 13 29.95 3.24 -30.71
CA LYS A 13 29.64 2.47 -29.50
C LYS A 13 28.14 2.13 -29.53
N PRO A 14 27.72 0.89 -29.27
CA PRO A 14 26.31 0.56 -29.15
C PRO A 14 25.75 1.28 -27.92
N ASP A 15 24.60 1.92 -28.08
CA ASP A 15 23.86 2.57 -27.00
C ASP A 15 23.55 1.56 -25.90
N PRO A 16 23.71 1.91 -24.61
CA PRO A 16 23.28 1.05 -23.53
C PRO A 16 21.76 0.88 -23.60
N LEU A 17 21.31 -0.38 -23.73
CA LEU A 17 19.90 -0.74 -23.60
C LEU A 17 19.32 -0.11 -22.32
N PRO A 18 18.04 0.31 -22.33
CA PRO A 18 17.38 0.78 -21.12
C PRO A 18 17.43 -0.34 -20.08
N VAL A 19 18.07 -0.07 -18.94
CA VAL A 19 17.98 -0.96 -17.79
C VAL A 19 16.51 -0.97 -17.37
N ALA A 20 15.81 -2.05 -17.72
CA ALA A 20 14.48 -2.32 -17.25
C ALA A 20 14.53 -2.41 -15.73
N HIS A 21 13.96 -1.41 -15.06
CA HIS A 21 13.61 -1.54 -13.66
C HIS A 21 12.55 -2.65 -13.52
N PRO A 22 12.50 -3.36 -12.39
CA PRO A 22 11.51 -4.40 -12.17
C PRO A 22 10.14 -3.77 -12.41
N VAL A 23 9.43 -4.27 -13.43
CA VAL A 23 8.01 -4.04 -13.63
C VAL A 23 7.37 -4.46 -12.32
N ARG A 24 6.93 -3.49 -11.52
CA ARG A 24 6.15 -3.79 -10.32
C ARG A 24 4.92 -4.53 -10.80
N GLU A 25 4.65 -5.68 -10.19
CA GLU A 25 3.36 -6.32 -10.41
C GLU A 25 2.27 -5.28 -10.13
N PRO A 26 1.27 -5.16 -11.01
CA PRO A 26 0.17 -4.25 -10.76
C PRO A 26 -0.41 -4.62 -9.40
N THR A 27 -0.44 -3.68 -8.47
CA THR A 27 -1.26 -3.82 -7.27
C THR A 27 -2.67 -4.15 -7.77
N GLY A 28 -3.16 -5.36 -7.54
CA GLY A 28 -4.46 -5.76 -8.05
C GLY A 28 -5.60 -4.98 -7.38
N GLY A 29 -6.74 -4.86 -8.05
CA GLY A 29 -7.97 -4.31 -7.46
C GLY A 29 -8.05 -2.79 -7.46
N ALA A 30 -8.92 -2.25 -6.59
CA ALA A 30 -9.30 -0.83 -6.60
C ALA A 30 -8.12 0.13 -6.38
N LEU A 31 -7.21 -0.20 -5.45
CA LEU A 31 -5.99 0.57 -5.21
C LEU A 31 -5.12 0.62 -6.48
N GLY A 32 -4.95 -0.51 -7.16
CA GLY A 32 -4.25 -0.60 -8.43
C GLY A 32 -4.78 0.34 -9.50
N THR A 33 -6.09 0.28 -9.71
CA THR A 33 -6.78 1.13 -10.68
C THR A 33 -6.62 2.62 -10.32
N ALA A 34 -6.76 2.98 -9.04
CA ALA A 34 -6.58 4.35 -8.59
C ALA A 34 -5.14 4.83 -8.83
N LEU A 35 -4.14 4.02 -8.50
CA LEU A 35 -2.74 4.34 -8.75
C LEU A 35 -2.45 4.44 -10.26
N ALA A 36 -2.97 3.53 -11.07
CA ALA A 36 -2.82 3.56 -12.52
C ALA A 36 -3.45 4.82 -13.14
N SER A 37 -4.55 5.33 -12.57
CA SER A 37 -5.16 6.58 -13.04
C SER A 37 -4.24 7.79 -12.84
N CYS A 38 -3.40 7.78 -11.80
CA CYS A 38 -2.41 8.82 -11.59
C CYS A 38 -1.25 8.78 -12.59
N GLU A 39 -1.01 7.63 -13.24
CA GLU A 39 0.06 7.47 -14.22
C GLU A 39 -0.28 8.15 -15.56
N GLN A 40 -1.56 8.42 -15.84
CA GLN A 40 -2.01 9.09 -17.07
C GLN A 40 -1.39 10.49 -17.18
N GLY A 41 -0.63 10.73 -18.24
CA GLY A 41 0.08 11.99 -18.48
C GLY A 41 1.54 12.00 -18.00
N SER A 42 1.99 10.94 -17.32
CA SER A 42 3.36 10.81 -16.81
C SER A 42 4.23 9.80 -17.58
N GLU A 43 3.66 9.15 -18.60
CA GLU A 43 4.29 8.06 -19.37
C GLU A 43 5.58 8.46 -20.10
N ASN A 44 5.82 9.76 -20.28
CA ASN A 44 7.01 10.32 -20.91
C ASN A 44 7.82 11.22 -19.95
N SER A 45 7.67 11.07 -18.62
CA SER A 45 8.49 11.83 -17.67
C SER A 45 9.96 11.44 -17.78
N GLU A 46 10.75 12.33 -18.37
CA GLU A 46 12.20 12.23 -18.38
C GLU A 46 12.77 12.50 -16.98
N ALA A 47 13.98 12.03 -16.69
CA ALA A 47 14.60 12.28 -15.39
C ALA A 47 14.81 13.79 -15.20
N LEU A 48 14.11 14.38 -14.22
CA LEU A 48 14.24 15.80 -13.94
C LEU A 48 15.65 16.11 -13.42
N THR A 49 16.32 17.07 -14.04
CA THR A 49 17.60 17.60 -13.58
C THR A 49 17.44 19.04 -13.10
N LEU A 50 18.14 19.38 -12.03
CA LEU A 50 18.18 20.72 -11.46
C LEU A 50 19.64 21.15 -11.29
N PRO A 51 19.95 22.45 -11.41
CA PRO A 51 21.30 22.94 -11.15
C PRO A 51 21.70 22.71 -9.69
N GLY A 52 22.95 22.34 -9.44
CA GLY A 52 23.49 22.10 -8.11
C GLY A 52 24.91 22.63 -7.96
N ALA A 53 25.35 22.75 -6.70
CA ALA A 53 26.65 23.34 -6.36
C ALA A 53 27.85 22.61 -6.98
N ARG A 54 27.67 21.32 -7.32
CA ARG A 54 28.71 20.45 -7.89
C ARG A 54 28.35 19.93 -9.29
N GLY A 55 27.39 20.56 -9.97
CA GLY A 55 26.84 20.11 -11.25
C GLY A 55 25.36 19.76 -11.14
N GLU A 56 24.81 19.11 -12.17
CA GLU A 56 23.39 18.76 -12.22
C GLU A 56 23.01 17.75 -11.12
N VAL A 57 21.97 18.08 -10.37
CA VAL A 57 21.27 17.18 -9.44
C VAL A 57 20.19 16.46 -10.21
N LYS A 58 20.27 15.13 -10.26
CA LYS A 58 19.23 14.28 -10.85
C LYS A 58 18.21 13.89 -9.80
N LEU A 59 16.96 14.24 -10.03
CA LEU A 59 15.85 13.74 -9.21
C LEU A 59 15.63 12.26 -9.51
N ASP A 60 15.23 11.50 -8.48
CA ASP A 60 14.95 10.07 -8.63
C ASP A 60 13.83 9.85 -9.65
N ARG A 61 13.98 8.85 -10.53
CA ARG A 61 13.03 8.54 -11.62
C ARG A 61 11.64 8.16 -11.12
N CYS A 62 11.50 7.81 -9.85
CA CYS A 62 10.19 7.59 -9.24
C CYS A 62 9.36 8.87 -9.14
N TYR A 63 9.97 10.05 -9.24
CA TYR A 63 9.30 11.33 -9.12
C TYR A 63 8.94 11.89 -10.49
N ARG A 64 7.64 12.11 -10.70
CA ARG A 64 7.07 12.62 -11.97
C ARG A 64 6.38 13.97 -11.79
N GLY A 65 6.85 14.74 -10.80
CA GLY A 65 6.26 16.00 -10.40
C GLY A 65 5.31 15.87 -9.20
N ARG A 66 5.00 17.02 -8.60
CA ARG A 66 4.21 17.10 -7.37
C ARG A 66 2.77 16.62 -7.58
N ASP A 67 2.15 16.94 -8.70
CA ASP A 67 0.75 16.55 -8.96
C ASP A 67 0.58 15.03 -9.06
N HIS A 68 1.54 14.35 -9.71
CA HIS A 68 1.59 12.89 -9.74
C HIS A 68 1.75 12.31 -8.32
N LEU A 69 2.67 12.88 -7.53
CA LEU A 69 2.86 12.47 -6.13
C LEU A 69 1.57 12.66 -5.32
N VAL A 70 0.95 13.84 -5.38
CA VAL A 70 -0.30 14.14 -4.64
C VAL A 70 -1.43 13.21 -5.07
N CYS A 71 -1.62 12.96 -6.38
CA CYS A 71 -2.61 12.00 -6.86
C CYS A 71 -2.38 10.61 -6.27
N SER A 72 -1.13 10.13 -6.35
CA SER A 72 -0.71 8.84 -5.79
C SER A 72 -0.97 8.76 -4.29
N LEU A 73 -0.61 9.79 -3.53
CA LEU A 73 -0.83 9.87 -2.09
C LEU A 73 -2.32 9.90 -1.73
N ASN A 74 -3.14 10.61 -2.50
CA ASN A 74 -4.59 10.62 -2.32
C ASN A 74 -5.23 9.25 -2.60
N ALA A 75 -4.74 8.51 -3.59
CA ALA A 75 -5.18 7.13 -3.82
C ALA A 75 -4.84 6.21 -2.63
N LEU A 76 -3.65 6.36 -2.02
CA LEU A 76 -3.30 5.63 -0.79
C LEU A 76 -4.22 6.02 0.37
N LEU A 77 -4.50 7.31 0.56
CA LEU A 77 -5.40 7.81 1.59
C LEU A 77 -6.85 7.29 1.43
N GLY A 78 -7.32 7.20 0.18
CA GLY A 78 -8.63 6.64 -0.15
C GLY A 78 -8.73 5.17 0.24
N GLU A 79 -7.74 4.36 -0.15
CA GLU A 79 -7.70 2.94 0.22
C GLU A 79 -7.57 2.77 1.75
N ALA A 80 -6.72 3.57 2.39
CA ALA A 80 -6.55 3.53 3.84
C ALA A 80 -7.85 3.82 4.59
N SER A 81 -8.59 4.85 4.18
CA SER A 81 -9.91 5.17 4.75
C SER A 81 -10.91 4.04 4.49
N SER A 82 -10.91 3.48 3.28
CA SER A 82 -11.76 2.32 2.93
C SER A 82 -11.48 1.12 3.83
N LEU A 83 -10.21 0.82 4.15
CA LEU A 83 -9.86 -0.27 5.07
C LEU A 83 -10.40 -0.02 6.48
N ILE A 84 -10.31 1.21 6.97
CA ILE A 84 -10.81 1.57 8.30
C ILE A 84 -12.33 1.41 8.37
N GLU A 85 -13.04 1.98 7.41
CA GLU A 85 -14.51 1.97 7.37
C GLU A 85 -15.08 0.56 7.18
N GLN A 86 -14.48 -0.24 6.28
CA GLN A 86 -15.05 -1.54 5.92
C GLN A 86 -14.76 -2.63 6.96
N TYR A 87 -13.60 -2.57 7.63
CA TYR A 87 -13.13 -3.66 8.48
C TYR A 87 -13.07 -3.30 9.96
N GLY A 88 -13.34 -2.04 10.34
CA GLY A 88 -13.43 -1.61 11.74
C GLY A 88 -14.40 -2.47 12.57
N ARG A 89 -15.51 -2.91 11.96
CA ARG A 89 -16.52 -3.76 12.61
C ARG A 89 -15.96 -5.08 13.18
N ILE A 90 -14.89 -5.62 12.60
CA ILE A 90 -14.24 -6.86 13.07
C ILE A 90 -13.61 -6.66 14.45
N VAL A 91 -13.12 -5.46 14.71
CA VAL A 91 -12.56 -5.07 16.01
C VAL A 91 -13.68 -4.75 16.99
N GLU A 92 -14.70 -4.01 16.55
CA GLU A 92 -15.89 -3.65 17.35
C GLU A 92 -16.72 -4.86 17.80
N ALA A 93 -16.54 -6.02 17.17
CA ALA A 93 -17.17 -7.27 17.60
C ALA A 93 -16.55 -7.88 18.88
N HIS A 94 -15.44 -7.32 19.40
CA HIS A 94 -14.85 -7.68 20.70
C HIS A 94 -14.60 -9.20 20.88
N TYR A 95 -14.19 -9.89 19.80
CA TYR A 95 -13.95 -11.34 19.82
C TYR A 95 -12.93 -11.79 20.88
N THR A 96 -11.99 -10.92 21.26
CA THR A 96 -10.98 -11.17 22.30
C THR A 96 -11.54 -11.15 23.72
N ASP A 97 -12.70 -10.53 23.91
CA ASP A 97 -13.24 -10.22 25.24
C ASP A 97 -14.24 -11.29 25.70
N VAL A 98 -14.54 -12.27 24.83
CA VAL A 98 -15.41 -13.40 25.13
C VAL A 98 -14.74 -14.31 26.17
N ASN A 99 -15.33 -14.35 27.36
CA ASN A 99 -14.73 -15.01 28.53
C ASN A 99 -15.49 -16.25 29.03
N ASN A 100 -16.59 -16.63 28.38
CA ASN A 100 -17.43 -17.74 28.83
C ASN A 100 -18.08 -18.50 27.67
N LEU A 101 -18.50 -19.74 27.95
CA LEU A 101 -19.03 -20.65 26.94
C LEU A 101 -20.37 -20.18 26.37
N ALA A 102 -21.23 -19.53 27.16
CA ALA A 102 -22.50 -18.99 26.66
C ALA A 102 -22.26 -17.88 25.62
N GLY A 103 -21.28 -17.01 25.85
CA GLY A 103 -20.84 -15.99 24.90
C GLY A 103 -20.27 -16.60 23.62
N VAL A 104 -19.41 -17.62 23.75
CA VAL A 104 -18.89 -18.36 22.58
C VAL A 104 -20.02 -19.00 21.79
N CYS A 105 -20.87 -19.82 22.43
CA CYS A 105 -21.93 -20.57 21.76
C CYS A 105 -23.11 -19.72 21.28
N GLY A 106 -23.23 -18.49 21.77
CA GLY A 106 -24.21 -17.50 21.31
C GLY A 106 -23.82 -16.87 19.97
N MET A 107 -22.57 -16.99 19.54
CA MET A 107 -22.12 -16.45 18.25
C MET A 107 -22.62 -17.30 17.09
N LYS A 108 -23.01 -16.63 15.99
CA LYS A 108 -23.49 -17.33 14.80
C LYS A 108 -22.28 -17.84 13.99
N PRO A 109 -22.20 -19.14 13.67
CA PRO A 109 -21.09 -19.69 12.87
C PRO A 109 -20.88 -18.98 11.53
N ASP A 110 -21.97 -18.63 10.84
CA ASP A 110 -21.90 -17.96 9.53
C ASP A 110 -21.34 -16.53 9.65
N ALA A 111 -21.66 -15.82 10.73
CA ALA A 111 -21.10 -14.50 11.01
C ALA A 111 -19.59 -14.59 11.30
N LEU A 112 -19.18 -15.57 12.11
CA LEU A 112 -17.75 -15.83 12.37
C LEU A 112 -16.99 -16.19 11.10
N ALA A 113 -17.58 -17.01 10.21
CA ALA A 113 -16.98 -17.35 8.93
C ALA A 113 -16.83 -16.13 8.01
N THR A 114 -17.86 -15.29 7.97
CA THR A 114 -17.86 -14.04 7.20
C THR A 114 -16.77 -13.08 7.70
N ASP A 115 -16.68 -12.86 9.01
CA ASP A 115 -15.67 -11.96 9.58
C ASP A 115 -14.25 -12.52 9.49
N LEU A 116 -14.09 -13.84 9.55
CA LEU A 116 -12.80 -14.48 9.28
C LEU A 116 -12.35 -14.22 7.83
N GLN A 117 -13.26 -14.34 6.87
CA GLN A 117 -12.98 -14.03 5.47
C GLN A 117 -12.62 -12.56 5.29
N ASN A 118 -13.42 -11.66 5.88
CA ASN A 118 -13.15 -10.22 5.84
C ASN A 118 -11.79 -9.86 6.45
N ALA A 119 -11.37 -10.52 7.54
CA ALA A 119 -10.05 -10.29 8.14
C ALA A 119 -8.89 -10.73 7.22
N ASN A 120 -9.08 -11.79 6.45
CA ASN A 120 -8.10 -12.23 5.44
C ASN A 120 -8.05 -11.24 4.27
N ASP A 121 -9.19 -10.77 3.78
CA ASP A 121 -9.28 -9.78 2.71
C ASP A 121 -8.62 -8.45 3.12
N PHE A 122 -8.90 -7.98 4.35
CA PHE A 122 -8.20 -6.85 4.96
C PHE A 122 -6.69 -7.05 4.94
N THR A 123 -6.20 -8.22 5.36
CA THR A 123 -4.75 -8.50 5.46
C THR A 123 -4.08 -8.39 4.08
N ASN A 124 -4.74 -8.88 3.03
CA ASN A 124 -4.20 -8.82 1.67
C ASN A 124 -4.15 -7.37 1.16
N ARG A 125 -5.24 -6.61 1.34
CA ARG A 125 -5.30 -5.20 0.93
C ARG A 125 -4.34 -4.32 1.72
N PHE A 126 -4.22 -4.53 3.03
CA PHE A 126 -3.28 -3.82 3.89
C PHE A 126 -1.83 -4.03 3.45
N LYS A 127 -1.44 -5.27 3.08
CA LYS A 127 -0.09 -5.55 2.56
C LYS A 127 0.20 -4.76 1.29
N ALA A 128 -0.76 -4.74 0.35
CA ALA A 128 -0.63 -3.98 -0.89
C ALA A 128 -0.50 -2.47 -0.61
N LEU A 129 -1.41 -1.91 0.22
CA LEU A 129 -1.37 -0.52 0.64
C LEU A 129 -0.03 -0.15 1.29
N LYS A 130 0.46 -0.98 2.22
CA LYS A 130 1.73 -0.76 2.92
C LYS A 130 2.91 -0.74 1.95
N ALA A 131 2.98 -1.68 1.01
CA ALA A 131 4.05 -1.72 0.02
C ALA A 131 4.06 -0.45 -0.85
N GLU A 132 2.88 0.02 -1.25
CA GLU A 132 2.74 1.21 -2.09
C GLU A 132 3.00 2.52 -1.31
N TYR A 133 2.68 2.55 -0.02
CA TYR A 133 3.05 3.62 0.89
C TYR A 133 4.57 3.71 1.08
N ASP A 134 5.21 2.60 1.45
CA ASP A 134 6.65 2.54 1.69
C ASP A 134 7.42 2.95 0.43
N ALA A 135 6.94 2.50 -0.74
CA ALA A 135 7.48 2.88 -2.04
C ALA A 135 7.46 4.41 -2.30
N ARG A 136 6.31 5.04 -2.10
CA ARG A 136 6.10 6.48 -2.38
C ARG A 136 6.77 7.37 -1.34
N SER A 137 6.74 6.96 -0.07
CA SER A 137 7.46 7.64 1.01
C SER A 137 8.97 7.64 0.76
N ASN A 138 9.54 6.49 0.40
CA ASN A 138 10.96 6.39 0.03
C ASN A 138 11.31 7.21 -1.23
N CYS A 139 10.38 7.32 -2.18
CA CYS A 139 10.55 8.22 -3.32
C CYS A 139 10.63 9.68 -2.86
N GLY A 140 9.60 10.17 -2.17
CA GLY A 140 9.52 11.56 -1.71
C GLY A 140 10.69 11.96 -0.81
N ASN A 141 11.10 11.08 0.11
CA ASN A 141 12.26 11.32 0.97
C ASN A 141 13.57 11.50 0.17
N ARG A 142 13.79 10.69 -0.87
CA ARG A 142 14.96 10.85 -1.75
C ARG A 142 14.93 12.18 -2.50
N ILE A 143 13.76 12.59 -2.98
CA ILE A 143 13.60 13.90 -3.64
C ILE A 143 13.89 15.04 -2.67
N VAL A 144 13.35 14.99 -1.44
CA VAL A 144 13.63 15.99 -0.41
C VAL A 144 15.14 16.10 -0.14
N GLN A 145 15.86 14.97 -0.08
CA GLN A 145 17.32 15.02 0.06
C GLN A 145 18.00 15.62 -1.16
N SER A 146 17.62 15.22 -2.39
CA SER A 146 18.18 15.78 -3.62
C SER A 146 17.99 17.29 -3.71
N LEU A 147 16.82 17.82 -3.30
CA LEU A 147 16.55 19.26 -3.33
C LEU A 147 17.47 20.08 -2.41
N LYS A 148 18.08 19.48 -1.39
CA LYS A 148 19.04 20.18 -0.52
C LYS A 148 20.37 20.47 -1.21
N ASP A 149 20.69 19.71 -2.26
CA ASP A 149 21.92 19.89 -3.06
C ASP A 149 21.71 20.83 -4.26
N VAL A 150 20.47 21.27 -4.50
CA VAL A 150 20.11 22.17 -5.59
C VAL A 150 20.55 23.60 -5.28
N THR A 151 21.01 24.29 -6.31
CA THR A 151 21.36 25.71 -6.28
C THR A 151 20.71 26.40 -7.47
N LEU A 152 20.06 27.55 -7.27
CA LEU A 152 19.44 28.33 -8.35
C LEU A 152 20.23 29.64 -8.54
N PRO A 153 21.37 29.61 -9.27
CA PRO A 153 22.34 30.71 -9.28
C PRO A 153 21.78 32.02 -9.85
N ASP A 154 20.81 31.93 -10.75
CA ASP A 154 20.21 33.09 -11.43
C ASP A 154 18.95 33.62 -10.71
N MET A 155 18.66 33.13 -9.50
CA MET A 155 17.47 33.50 -8.73
C MET A 155 17.85 34.17 -7.41
N ALA A 156 17.43 35.41 -7.21
CA ALA A 156 17.67 36.16 -5.98
C ALA A 156 17.02 35.53 -4.73
N GLN A 157 15.88 34.86 -4.90
CA GLN A 157 15.13 34.18 -3.83
C GLN A 157 15.28 32.65 -3.90
N ALA A 158 16.44 32.17 -4.39
CA ALA A 158 16.72 30.74 -4.51
C ALA A 158 16.50 29.97 -3.20
N PRO A 159 16.97 30.43 -2.03
CA PRO A 159 16.79 29.72 -0.77
C PRO A 159 15.31 29.56 -0.38
N GLU A 160 14.50 30.60 -0.59
CA GLU A 160 13.07 30.61 -0.26
C GLU A 160 12.28 29.67 -1.18
N ILE A 161 12.61 29.65 -2.47
CA ILE A 161 11.99 28.74 -3.44
C ILE A 161 12.29 27.28 -3.07
N LEU A 162 13.56 26.95 -2.82
CA LEU A 162 13.96 25.59 -2.46
C LEU A 162 13.33 25.15 -1.14
N LYS A 163 13.29 26.04 -0.15
CA LYS A 163 12.58 25.81 1.11
C LYS A 163 11.11 25.53 0.86
N SER A 164 10.43 26.33 0.03
CA SER A 164 9.02 26.12 -0.30
C SER A 164 8.76 24.78 -1.00
N MET A 165 9.64 24.36 -1.91
CA MET A 165 9.56 23.06 -2.58
C MET A 165 9.70 21.90 -1.58
N ILE A 166 10.69 21.98 -0.68
CA ILE A 166 10.93 20.97 0.36
C ILE A 166 9.75 20.91 1.32
N ASP A 167 9.33 22.06 1.88
CA ASP A 167 8.23 22.15 2.84
C ASP A 167 6.92 21.60 2.24
N SER A 168 6.68 21.82 0.94
CA SER A 168 5.51 21.29 0.23
C SER A 168 5.53 19.76 0.16
N LEU A 169 6.66 19.16 -0.23
CA LEU A 169 6.81 17.70 -0.32
C LEU A 169 6.72 17.03 1.06
N GLU A 170 7.36 17.62 2.07
CA GLU A 170 7.28 17.12 3.45
C GLU A 170 5.86 17.21 4.00
N GLY A 171 5.14 18.28 3.69
CA GLY A 171 3.72 18.44 4.03
C GLY A 171 2.85 17.33 3.43
N ASP A 172 3.00 17.08 2.13
CA ASP A 172 2.26 16.03 1.40
C ASP A 172 2.56 14.63 2.00
N LEU A 173 3.83 14.32 2.27
CA LEU A 173 4.23 13.03 2.87
C LEU A 173 3.72 12.85 4.31
N LYS A 174 3.77 13.92 5.12
CA LYS A 174 3.33 13.89 6.51
C LYS A 174 1.84 13.59 6.62
N GLY A 175 1.01 14.16 5.74
CA GLY A 175 -0.43 13.91 5.72
C GLY A 175 -0.77 12.41 5.63
N VAL A 176 -0.05 11.67 4.79
CA VAL A 176 -0.28 10.23 4.61
C VAL A 176 0.25 9.38 5.77
N SER A 177 1.33 9.81 6.43
CA SER A 177 1.90 9.09 7.58
C SER A 177 0.94 8.92 8.76
N VAL A 178 0.10 9.93 9.02
CA VAL A 178 -0.89 9.89 10.11
C VAL A 178 -1.95 8.82 9.86
N VAL A 179 -2.49 8.77 8.64
CA VAL A 179 -3.51 7.78 8.29
C VAL A 179 -2.90 6.38 8.21
N GLN A 180 -1.68 6.25 7.68
CA GLN A 180 -0.96 4.98 7.67
C GLN A 180 -0.81 4.39 9.08
N THR A 181 -0.50 5.21 10.08
CA THR A 181 -0.40 4.77 11.48
C THR A 181 -1.70 4.15 11.98
N LYS A 182 -2.85 4.80 11.69
CA LYS A 182 -4.17 4.27 12.07
C LYS A 182 -4.47 2.92 11.41
N VAL A 183 -4.09 2.73 10.15
CA VAL A 183 -4.31 1.46 9.46
C VAL A 183 -3.40 0.36 10.02
N VAL A 184 -2.16 0.68 10.40
CA VAL A 184 -1.25 -0.27 11.07
C VAL A 184 -1.84 -0.74 12.41
N GLU A 185 -2.31 0.20 13.24
CA GLU A 185 -2.98 -0.13 14.50
C GLU A 185 -4.26 -0.96 14.29
N LEU A 186 -5.02 -0.66 13.22
CA LEU A 186 -6.17 -1.47 12.84
C LEU A 186 -5.72 -2.89 12.45
N ALA A 187 -4.62 -3.03 11.71
CA ALA A 187 -4.12 -4.32 11.26
C ALA A 187 -3.74 -5.25 12.42
N GLU A 188 -3.11 -4.70 13.47
CA GLU A 188 -2.79 -5.46 14.69
C GLU A 188 -4.06 -5.95 15.41
N ARG A 189 -5.08 -5.10 15.47
CA ARG A 189 -6.37 -5.44 16.10
C ARG A 189 -7.16 -6.45 15.26
N VAL A 190 -7.20 -6.29 13.94
CA VAL A 190 -7.83 -7.26 13.02
C VAL A 190 -7.13 -8.62 13.10
N ASP A 191 -5.79 -8.68 13.17
CA ASP A 191 -5.06 -9.94 13.34
C ASP A 191 -5.39 -10.62 14.68
N SER A 192 -5.53 -9.84 15.74
CA SER A 192 -5.95 -10.34 17.06
C SER A 192 -7.36 -10.90 17.02
N SER A 193 -8.33 -10.16 16.45
CA SER A 193 -9.70 -10.64 16.22
C SER A 193 -9.72 -11.91 15.38
N ARG A 194 -8.92 -11.98 14.30
CA ARG A 194 -8.82 -13.16 13.43
C ARG A 194 -8.41 -14.42 14.21
N LYS A 195 -7.40 -14.29 15.07
CA LYS A 195 -6.94 -15.40 15.95
C LYS A 195 -8.02 -15.81 16.95
N ALA A 196 -8.72 -14.83 17.53
CA ALA A 196 -9.84 -15.09 18.44
C ALA A 196 -10.99 -15.82 17.73
N ILE A 197 -11.43 -15.34 16.57
CA ILE A 197 -12.46 -15.98 15.74
C ILE A 197 -12.09 -17.43 15.43
N SER A 198 -10.85 -17.70 15.02
CA SER A 198 -10.39 -19.07 14.74
C SER A 198 -10.49 -19.99 15.97
N THR A 199 -10.18 -19.44 17.16
CA THR A 199 -10.30 -20.17 18.42
C THR A 199 -11.76 -20.42 18.80
N ILE A 200 -12.62 -19.40 18.68
CA ILE A 200 -14.06 -19.48 18.91
C ILE A 200 -14.69 -20.54 18.01
N GLN A 201 -14.34 -20.58 16.71
CA GLN A 201 -14.83 -21.61 15.79
C GLN A 201 -14.46 -23.03 16.21
N LYS A 202 -13.26 -23.25 16.76
CA LYS A 202 -12.84 -24.55 17.29
C LYS A 202 -13.64 -24.94 18.53
N ILE A 203 -13.87 -24.00 19.45
CA ILE A 203 -14.71 -24.22 20.63
C ILE A 203 -16.15 -24.51 20.20
N HIS A 204 -16.67 -23.79 19.20
CA HIS A 204 -18.00 -24.02 18.65
C HIS A 204 -18.23 -25.47 18.23
N ARG A 205 -17.27 -26.04 17.48
CA ARG A 205 -17.31 -27.43 17.02
C ARG A 205 -17.21 -28.45 18.15
N THR A 206 -16.60 -28.07 19.27
CA THR A 206 -16.32 -28.97 20.39
C THR A 206 -17.42 -28.95 21.44
N MET A 207 -17.96 -27.76 21.75
CA MET A 207 -18.77 -27.51 22.94
C MET A 207 -20.15 -26.92 22.64
N CYS A 208 -20.36 -26.33 21.45
CA CYS A 208 -21.60 -25.61 21.11
C CYS A 208 -22.50 -26.37 20.13
N VAL A 209 -22.13 -27.60 19.79
CA VAL A 209 -22.98 -28.51 19.03
C VAL A 209 -24.15 -28.89 19.94
N LYS A 210 -25.32 -28.29 19.71
CA LYS A 210 -26.57 -28.83 20.26
C LYS A 210 -26.66 -30.28 19.81
N ASP A 211 -26.84 -31.21 20.75
CA ASP A 211 -27.02 -32.63 20.51
C ASP A 211 -28.00 -32.91 19.35
N GLN A 212 -27.49 -33.05 18.12
CA GLN A 212 -28.19 -33.80 17.09
C GLN A 212 -28.28 -35.28 17.47
N ARG A 213 -27.45 -35.75 18.42
CA ARG A 213 -27.54 -37.09 19.00
C ARG A 213 -28.79 -37.32 19.84
N ALA A 214 -29.39 -36.27 20.43
CA ALA A 214 -30.64 -36.42 21.19
C ALA A 214 -31.85 -36.68 20.27
N LEU A 215 -31.86 -36.15 19.04
CA LEU A 215 -32.96 -36.36 18.09
C LEU A 215 -32.90 -37.71 17.36
N SER A 216 -31.71 -38.27 17.17
CA SER A 216 -31.53 -39.63 16.62
C SER A 216 -31.87 -40.74 17.61
N GLN A 217 -31.76 -40.50 18.92
CA GLN A 217 -32.12 -41.49 19.94
C GLN A 217 -33.62 -41.55 20.23
N ILE A 218 -34.34 -40.43 20.08
CA ILE A 218 -35.82 -40.40 20.25
C ILE A 218 -36.54 -41.09 19.08
N SER A 219 -35.93 -41.09 17.88
CA SER A 219 -36.48 -41.78 16.70
C SER A 219 -36.27 -43.30 16.74
N ASP A 220 -35.28 -43.80 17.50
CA ASP A 220 -35.02 -45.24 17.65
C ASP A 220 -35.79 -45.86 18.84
N SER A 221 -36.18 -45.05 19.84
CA SER A 221 -36.99 -45.51 20.99
C SER A 221 -38.50 -45.51 20.74
N THR A 222 -38.96 -44.97 19.60
CA THR A 222 -40.38 -44.96 19.21
C THR A 222 -40.75 -46.14 18.31
N ILE A 223 -39.76 -46.98 17.95
CA ILE A 223 -39.95 -48.22 17.21
C ILE A 223 -39.46 -49.40 18.08
N ARG A 224 -40.12 -49.64 19.22
CA ARG A 224 -40.03 -50.91 19.94
C ARG A 224 -41.26 -51.17 20.79
#